data_AF-A0A3A4S8R6-F1
#
_entry.id   AF-A0A3A4S8R6-F1
#
_cell.length_a   1.000
_cell.length_b   1.000
_cell.length_c   1.000
_cell.angle_alpha   90.00
_cell.angle_beta   90.00
_cell.angle_gamma   90.00
#
_symmetry.space_group_name_H-M   'P 1'
#
loop_
_entity.id
_entity.type
_entity.pdbx_description
1 polymer ?
#
loop_
_entity_poly.entity_id
_entity_poly.type
_entity_poly.pdbx_seq_one_letter_code
_entity_poly.pdbx_strand_id
1 'polypeptide(L)'
;MTERNHGEADKKSIELTKETIQAAGFPVQGSYRPGEVCKILGISERTFSKMTNSYEPDPETGGPVNPGTLDSFRTLGQKRVRFNELASYLARNNTYETLYS
;
A
#
# COMPACT_ATOMS: atom_id res chain seq x y z
N MET A 1 -3.72 31.98 -4.41
CA MET A 1 -4.88 31.16 -4.82
C MET A 1 -4.35 29.80 -5.26
N THR A 2 -3.99 28.93 -4.32
CA THR A 2 -3.32 27.65 -4.67
C THR A 2 -3.62 26.54 -3.66
N GLU A 3 -4.91 26.35 -3.33
CA GLU A 3 -5.35 25.30 -2.38
C GLU A 3 -6.08 24.15 -3.07
N ARG A 4 -5.78 23.86 -4.35
CA ARG A 4 -6.50 22.83 -5.13
C ARG A 4 -5.69 21.58 -5.51
N ASN A 5 -4.43 21.44 -5.10
CA ASN A 5 -3.59 20.35 -5.61
C ASN A 5 -3.51 19.11 -4.69
N HIS A 6 -3.79 19.23 -3.39
CA HIS A 6 -3.57 18.12 -2.45
C HIS A 6 -4.72 17.09 -2.47
N GLY A 7 -5.97 17.55 -2.62
CA GLY A 7 -7.16 16.68 -2.60
C GLY A 7 -7.42 15.93 -3.92
N GLU A 8 -6.74 16.28 -5.00
CA GLU A 8 -6.91 15.62 -6.30
C GLU A 8 -5.90 14.46 -6.49
N ALA A 9 -4.67 14.65 -5.99
CA ALA A 9 -3.66 13.59 -5.95
C ALA A 9 -4.11 12.39 -5.10
N ASP A 10 -4.70 12.66 -3.92
CA ASP A 10 -5.23 11.63 -3.03
C ASP A 10 -6.35 10.80 -3.70
N LYS A 11 -7.29 11.47 -4.39
CA LYS A 11 -8.37 10.80 -5.14
C LYS A 11 -7.83 9.89 -6.24
N LYS A 12 -6.86 10.38 -7.02
CA LYS A 12 -6.25 9.59 -8.11
C LYS A 12 -5.51 8.36 -7.58
N SER A 13 -4.79 8.48 -6.47
CA SER A 13 -4.13 7.36 -5.80
C SER A 13 -5.13 6.30 -5.31
N ILE A 14 -6.26 6.74 -4.74
CA ILE A 14 -7.33 5.85 -4.28
C ILE A 14 -7.96 5.10 -5.46
N GLU A 15 -8.25 5.78 -6.57
CA GLU A 15 -8.81 5.15 -7.76
C GLU A 15 -7.85 4.13 -8.37
N LEU A 16 -6.58 4.51 -8.55
CA LEU A 16 -5.55 3.61 -9.05
C LEU A 16 -5.40 2.37 -8.18
N THR A 17 -5.45 2.54 -6.86
CA THR A 17 -5.39 1.42 -5.91
C THR A 17 -6.58 0.47 -6.08
N LYS A 18 -7.79 1.01 -6.24
CA LYS A 18 -8.98 0.19 -6.51
C LYS A 18 -8.84 -0.58 -7.81
N GLU A 19 -8.34 0.07 -8.87
CA GLU A 19 -8.08 -0.58 -10.16
C GLU A 19 -7.04 -1.70 -10.03
N THR A 20 -5.93 -1.48 -9.32
CA THR A 20 -4.91 -2.51 -9.07
C THR A 20 -5.48 -3.70 -8.31
N ILE A 21 -6.28 -3.46 -7.27
CA ILE A 21 -6.94 -4.52 -6.49
C ILE A 21 -7.90 -5.33 -7.38
N GLN A 22 -8.68 -4.65 -8.22
CA GLN A 22 -9.62 -5.30 -9.13
C GLN A 22 -8.90 -6.08 -10.22
N ALA A 23 -7.81 -5.54 -10.77
CA ALA A 23 -6.96 -6.23 -11.75
C ALA A 23 -6.33 -7.51 -11.16
N ALA A 24 -6.02 -7.51 -9.86
CA ALA A 24 -5.57 -8.68 -9.13
C ALA A 24 -6.70 -9.70 -8.81
N GLY A 25 -7.94 -9.41 -9.22
CA GLY A 25 -9.10 -10.30 -9.05
C GLY A 25 -9.73 -10.25 -7.67
N PHE A 26 -9.47 -9.20 -6.88
CA PHE A 26 -10.01 -9.04 -5.53
C PHE A 26 -11.08 -7.94 -5.45
N PRO A 27 -12.06 -8.06 -4.55
CA PRO A 27 -12.97 -6.97 -4.25
C PRO A 27 -12.27 -5.85 -3.47
N VAL A 28 -12.76 -4.63 -3.61
CA VAL A 28 -12.32 -3.50 -2.77
C VAL A 28 -12.85 -3.69 -1.35
N GLN A 29 -11.95 -3.76 -0.37
CA GLN A 29 -12.21 -4.06 1.02
C GLN A 29 -11.39 -3.14 1.92
N GLY A 30 -11.81 -2.96 3.18
CA GLY A 30 -11.08 -2.11 4.14
C GLY A 30 -9.72 -2.69 4.59
N SER A 31 -9.50 -3.99 4.43
CA SER A 31 -8.21 -4.63 4.72
C SER A 31 -8.03 -5.95 3.98
N TYR A 32 -6.76 -6.30 3.75
CA TYR A 32 -6.34 -7.46 2.97
C TYR A 32 -5.44 -8.38 3.79
N ARG A 33 -5.59 -9.69 3.56
CA ARG A 33 -4.76 -10.75 4.12
C ARG A 33 -3.40 -10.79 3.41
N PRO A 34 -2.37 -11.44 4.01
CA PRO A 34 -1.03 -11.50 3.42
C PRO A 34 -1.02 -12.04 2.00
N GLY A 35 -1.74 -13.14 1.74
CA GLY A 35 -1.81 -13.74 0.40
C GLY A 35 -2.52 -12.85 -0.64
N GLU A 36 -3.47 -12.02 -0.22
CA GLU A 36 -4.14 -11.06 -1.10
C GLU A 36 -3.18 -9.92 -1.44
N VAL A 37 -2.50 -9.35 -0.43
CA VAL A 37 -1.48 -8.31 -0.62
C VAL A 37 -0.35 -8.79 -1.53
N CYS A 38 0.13 -10.03 -1.33
CA CYS A 38 1.16 -10.63 -2.16
C CYS A 38 0.75 -10.68 -3.64
N LYS A 39 -0.51 -11.05 -3.92
CA LYS A 39 -1.04 -11.08 -5.30
C LYS A 39 -1.25 -9.69 -5.88
N ILE A 40 -1.78 -8.75 -5.09
CA ILE A 40 -2.00 -7.36 -5.52
C ILE A 40 -0.68 -6.68 -5.88
N LEU A 41 0.38 -6.91 -5.10
CA LEU A 41 1.69 -6.29 -5.30
C LEU A 41 2.66 -7.13 -6.15
N GLY A 42 2.29 -8.35 -6.54
CA GLY A 42 3.18 -9.26 -7.28
C GLY A 42 4.43 -9.71 -6.49
N ILE A 43 4.34 -9.79 -5.16
CA ILE A 43 5.47 -10.13 -4.27
C ILE A 43 5.32 -11.49 -3.61
N SER A 44 6.44 -12.08 -3.17
CA SER A 44 6.44 -13.32 -2.39
C SER A 44 6.02 -13.09 -0.92
N GLU A 45 5.52 -14.14 -0.25
CA GLU A 45 5.20 -14.09 1.19
C GLU A 45 6.43 -13.77 2.05
N ARG A 46 7.63 -14.17 1.60
CA ARG A 46 8.89 -13.83 2.26
C ARG A 46 9.16 -12.33 2.16
N THR A 47 8.96 -11.75 0.99
CA THR A 47 9.08 -10.30 0.77
C THR A 47 8.07 -9.55 1.64
N PHE A 48 6.80 -9.96 1.63
CA PHE A 48 5.76 -9.38 2.48
C PHE A 48 6.12 -9.46 3.98
N SER A 49 6.61 -10.61 4.45
CA SER A 49 7.03 -10.78 5.83
C SER A 49 8.18 -9.83 6.19
N LYS A 50 9.17 -9.67 5.31
CA LYS A 50 10.26 -8.72 5.49
C LYS A 50 9.74 -7.28 5.55
N MET A 51 8.92 -6.87 4.59
CA MET A 51 8.36 -5.52 4.52
C MET A 51 7.56 -5.15 5.77
N THR A 52 6.71 -6.05 6.26
CA THR A 52 5.89 -5.80 7.45
C THR A 52 6.65 -5.91 8.76
N ASN A 53 7.70 -6.73 8.84
CA ASN A 53 8.53 -6.84 10.05
C ASN A 53 9.54 -5.70 10.17
N SER A 54 9.91 -5.08 9.05
CA SER A 54 10.83 -3.93 8.99
C SER A 54 10.11 -2.59 8.96
N TYR A 55 8.78 -2.57 9.09
CA TYR A 55 8.02 -1.32 9.16
C TYR A 55 8.34 -0.60 10.46
N GLU A 56 8.81 0.63 10.35
CA GLU A 56 9.05 1.54 11.46
C GLU A 56 8.41 2.88 11.11
N PRO A 57 7.48 3.39 11.95
CA PRO A 57 6.87 4.69 11.72
C PRO A 57 7.86 5.81 12.07
N ASP A 58 8.01 6.75 11.16
CA ASP A 58 8.76 7.98 11.33
C ASP A 58 8.02 8.88 12.35
N PRO A 59 8.71 9.37 13.40
CA PRO A 59 8.09 10.10 14.48
C PRO A 59 7.61 11.51 14.09
N GLU A 60 8.12 12.08 13.01
CA GLU A 60 7.78 13.44 12.56
C GLU A 60 6.61 13.44 11.56
N THR A 61 6.58 12.43 10.68
CA THR A 61 5.61 12.35 9.57
C THR A 61 4.52 11.31 9.79
N GLY A 62 4.72 10.34 10.68
CA GLY A 62 3.82 9.21 10.91
C GLY A 62 3.76 8.20 9.74
N GLY A 63 4.55 8.40 8.69
CA GLY A 63 4.74 7.44 7.58
C GLY A 63 5.86 6.44 7.87
N PRO A 64 6.15 5.49 6.98
CA PRO A 64 7.29 4.59 7.19
C PRO A 64 8.63 5.32 6.98
N VAL A 65 9.62 5.03 7.83
CA VAL A 65 11.02 5.43 7.63
C VAL A 65 11.57 4.89 6.31
N ASN A 66 11.19 3.66 5.95
CA ASN A 66 11.54 3.05 4.67
C ASN A 66 10.30 2.95 3.75
N PRO A 67 10.26 3.65 2.60
CA PRO A 67 9.08 3.70 1.72
C PRO A 67 8.67 2.32 1.15
N GLY A 68 9.59 1.36 1.12
CA GLY A 68 9.36 -0.02 0.68
C GLY A 68 8.77 -0.93 1.76
N THR A 69 8.35 -0.40 2.91
CA THR A 69 7.72 -1.18 4.00
C THR A 69 6.22 -0.93 4.06
N LEU A 70 5.50 -1.83 4.74
CA LEU A 70 4.05 -1.82 4.85
C LEU A 70 3.64 -1.90 6.30
N ASP A 71 2.79 -0.96 6.74
CA ASP A 71 2.13 -1.11 8.04
C ASP A 71 1.19 -2.32 8.02
N SER A 72 1.18 -3.06 9.12
CA SER A 72 0.29 -4.19 9.28
C SER A 72 -0.23 -4.27 10.70
N PHE A 73 -1.50 -4.66 10.83
CA PHE A 73 -2.15 -4.88 12.10
C PHE A 73 -2.58 -6.33 12.23
N ARG A 74 -2.79 -6.80 13.47
CA ARG A 74 -3.28 -8.14 13.72
C ARG A 74 -4.76 -8.12 14.09
N THR A 75 -5.52 -9.05 13.53
CA THR A 75 -6.92 -9.30 13.91
C THR A 75 -7.09 -10.80 14.04
N LEU A 76 -7.55 -11.27 15.21
CA LEU A 76 -7.71 -12.70 15.52
C LEU A 76 -6.45 -13.53 15.19
N GLY A 77 -5.27 -12.97 15.51
CA GLY A 77 -3.97 -13.60 15.26
C GLY A 77 -3.42 -13.47 13.84
N GLN A 78 -4.23 -13.07 12.86
CA GLN A 78 -3.83 -12.93 11.46
C GLN A 78 -3.33 -11.50 11.16
N LYS A 79 -2.18 -11.39 10.47
CA LYS A 79 -1.72 -10.10 9.93
C LYS A 79 -2.65 -9.63 8.82
N ARG A 80 -2.92 -8.32 8.77
CA ARG A 80 -3.72 -7.65 7.74
C ARG A 80 -3.09 -6.30 7.41
N VAL A 81 -3.30 -5.85 6.18
CA VAL A 81 -2.90 -4.52 5.71
C VAL A 81 -4.17 -3.73 5.40
N ARG A 82 -4.24 -2.46 5.81
CA ARG A 82 -5.40 -1.60 5.54
C ARG A 82 -5.39 -1.14 4.09
N PHE A 83 -6.58 -0.88 3.53
CA PHE A 83 -6.70 -0.27 2.21
C PHE A 83 -5.88 1.02 2.10
N ASN A 84 -6.00 1.91 3.09
CA ASN A 84 -5.30 3.20 3.07
C ASN A 84 -3.78 3.03 3.05
N GLU A 85 -3.24 2.08 3.82
CA GLU A 85 -1.79 1.82 3.79
C GLU A 85 -1.35 1.26 2.44
N LEU A 86 -2.14 0.36 1.84
CA LEU A 86 -1.87 -0.17 0.51
C LEU A 86 -1.92 0.95 -0.55
N ALA A 87 -2.87 1.87 -0.43
CA ALA A 87 -2.98 3.03 -1.31
C ALA A 87 -1.81 3.99 -1.13
N SER A 88 -1.41 4.27 0.11
CA SER A 88 -0.21 5.07 0.40
C SER A 88 1.05 4.39 -0.12
N TYR A 89 1.19 3.08 0.03
CA TYR A 89 2.31 2.33 -0.50
C TYR A 89 2.40 2.43 -2.02
N LEU A 90 1.28 2.20 -2.72
CA LEU A 90 1.22 2.34 -4.17
C LEU A 90 1.48 3.79 -4.59
N ALA A 91 0.93 4.79 -3.91
CA ALA A 91 1.24 6.18 -4.21
C ALA A 91 2.73 6.51 -4.05
N ARG A 92 3.40 5.94 -3.04
CA ARG A 92 4.85 6.12 -2.80
C ARG A 92 5.72 5.39 -3.83
N ASN A 93 5.36 4.15 -4.19
CA ASN A 93 6.22 3.23 -4.93
C ASN A 93 5.82 3.02 -6.40
N ASN A 94 4.59 3.36 -6.81
CA ASN A 94 4.12 3.23 -8.20
C ASN A 94 4.63 4.37 -9.10
N THR A 95 5.33 5.36 -8.54
CA THR A 95 6.10 6.36 -9.30
C THR A 95 7.36 5.78 -9.96
N TYR A 96 7.68 4.50 -9.75
CA TYR A 96 8.85 3.83 -10.32
C TYR A 96 8.57 2.96 -11.57
N GLU A 97 7.32 2.87 -12.04
CA GLU A 97 7.03 2.29 -13.37
C GLU A 97 7.14 3.35 -14.46
N THR A 98 8.37 3.73 -14.78
CA THR A 98 8.75 4.29 -16.10
C THR A 98 10.16 3.84 -16.49
N LEU A 99 10.59 2.64 -16.08
CA LEU A 99 11.95 2.15 -16.38
C LEU A 99 12.05 0.70 -16.87
N TYR A 100 10.94 0.01 -17.12
CA TYR A 100 10.97 -1.23 -17.90
C TYR A 100 9.82 -1.23 -18.90
N SER A 101 10.04 -0.48 -19.98
CA SER A 101 9.39 -0.64 -21.28
C SER A 101 10.28 -1.47 -22.20
#